data_AF-G9QN53-F1
#
_entry.id   AF-G9QN53-F1
#
_cell.length_a   1.000
_cell.length_b   1.000
_cell.length_c   1.000
_cell.angle_alpha   90.00
_cell.angle_beta   90.00
_cell.angle_gamma   90.00
#
_symmetry.space_group_name_H-M   'P 1'
#
loop_
_entity.id
_entity.type
_entity.pdbx_description
1 polymer ?
#
loop_
_entity_poly.entity_id
_entity_poly.type
_entity_poly.pdbx_seq_one_letter_code
_entity_poly.pdbx_strand_id
1 'polypeptide(L)'
;MRILRPLLLVFFLLTACSGDEQISSRMNYDETKRMVIDILKTDDGKKAIKEVLKDKDLNKNLVMEQPEITKTIEQTLTSEKGKKFWEKSFQDPNFSNSFANGVKTENEKLLKSLMKDPEYQTMMLDILKDPSYEQEVMKLLKSKDFRQHLQKIMLETFESPLYKKKVADLLVKEANDQLNGKNDQQNQTTSGGQKFSP
;
A
#
# COMPACT_ATOMS: atom_id res chain seq x y z
N MET A 1 -91.30 49.48 -31.11
CA MET A 1 -90.28 48.61 -31.74
C MET A 1 -89.78 49.16 -33.08
N ARG A 2 -88.97 50.24 -33.09
CA ARG A 2 -88.41 50.79 -34.35
C ARG A 2 -86.90 51.13 -34.28
N ILE A 3 -86.27 50.97 -33.11
CA ILE A 3 -84.86 51.32 -32.87
C ILE A 3 -84.00 50.05 -32.59
N LEU A 4 -84.63 48.87 -32.52
CA LEU A 4 -83.97 47.59 -32.24
C LEU A 4 -83.41 46.88 -33.49
N ARG A 5 -83.58 47.46 -34.68
CA ARG A 5 -83.15 46.87 -35.97
C ARG A 5 -81.76 47.34 -36.46
N PRO A 6 -81.27 48.58 -36.19
CA PRO A 6 -79.89 48.95 -36.55
C PRO A 6 -78.84 48.44 -35.54
N LEU A 7 -79.21 48.14 -34.29
CA LEU A 7 -78.27 47.70 -33.24
C LEU A 7 -77.80 46.23 -33.43
N LEU A 8 -78.65 45.38 -34.04
CA LEU A 8 -78.35 43.97 -34.30
C LEU A 8 -77.44 43.76 -35.52
N LEU A 9 -77.31 44.77 -36.39
CA LEU A 9 -76.48 44.72 -37.61
C LEU A 9 -75.03 45.17 -37.34
N VAL A 10 -74.81 45.95 -36.27
CA VAL A 10 -73.47 46.38 -35.81
C VAL A 10 -72.75 45.26 -35.04
N PHE A 11 -73.49 44.35 -34.41
CA PHE A 11 -72.91 43.22 -33.66
C PHE A 11 -72.32 42.12 -34.55
N PHE A 12 -72.79 42.00 -35.80
CA PHE A 12 -72.30 41.00 -36.76
C PHE A 12 -71.01 41.40 -37.49
N LEU A 13 -70.65 42.70 -37.47
CA LEU A 13 -69.42 43.21 -38.09
C LEU A 13 -68.19 43.10 -37.17
N LEU A 14 -68.39 42.85 -35.87
CA LEU A 14 -67.29 42.71 -34.89
C LEU A 14 -66.76 41.27 -34.75
N THR A 15 -67.47 40.27 -35.26
CA THR A 15 -67.03 38.85 -35.20
C THR A 15 -66.27 38.38 -36.44
N ALA A 16 -65.99 39.27 -37.40
CA ALA A 16 -65.22 38.94 -38.61
C ALA A 16 -63.69 39.13 -38.45
N CYS A 17 -63.21 39.49 -37.26
CA CYS A 17 -61.78 39.68 -36.99
C CYS A 17 -61.34 38.90 -35.73
N SER A 18 -61.71 37.63 -35.65
CA SER A 18 -61.23 36.74 -34.58
C SER A 18 -61.33 35.28 -35.01
N GLY A 19 -60.55 34.93 -36.03
CA GLY A 19 -60.55 33.58 -36.58
C GLY A 19 -59.33 33.29 -37.43
N ASP A 20 -58.12 33.62 -36.96
CA ASP A 20 -56.88 33.16 -37.59
C ASP A 20 -55.61 33.17 -36.72
N GLU A 21 -55.70 33.38 -35.40
CA GLU A 21 -54.51 33.40 -34.51
C GLU A 21 -54.16 32.04 -33.88
N GLN A 22 -55.11 31.09 -33.82
CA GLN A 22 -54.89 29.83 -33.09
C GLN A 22 -54.39 28.67 -33.97
N ILE A 23 -54.60 28.74 -35.29
CA ILE A 23 -54.08 27.75 -36.27
C ILE A 23 -52.71 28.20 -36.81
N SER A 24 -52.53 29.50 -37.07
CA SER A 24 -51.25 30.09 -37.47
C SER A 24 -50.16 29.93 -36.39
N SER A 25 -50.48 30.08 -35.11
CA SER A 25 -49.51 29.94 -34.01
C SER A 25 -48.96 28.52 -33.81
N ARG A 26 -49.79 27.47 -34.02
CA ARG A 26 -49.33 26.07 -33.94
C ARG A 26 -48.53 25.65 -35.18
N MET A 27 -48.95 26.09 -36.37
CA MET A 27 -48.22 25.85 -37.61
C MET A 27 -46.84 26.55 -37.60
N ASN A 28 -46.79 27.78 -37.07
CA ASN A 28 -45.54 28.51 -36.83
C ASN A 28 -44.66 27.86 -35.77
N TYR A 29 -45.22 27.19 -34.76
CA TYR A 29 -44.42 26.49 -33.74
C TYR A 29 -43.69 25.27 -34.30
N ASP A 30 -44.36 24.46 -35.13
CA ASP A 30 -43.74 23.30 -35.76
C ASP A 30 -42.68 23.70 -36.80
N GLU A 31 -42.92 24.78 -37.54
CA GLU A 31 -41.93 25.35 -38.46
C GLU A 31 -40.74 25.98 -37.71
N THR A 32 -40.99 26.73 -36.63
CA THR A 32 -39.93 27.29 -35.78
C THR A 32 -39.11 26.19 -35.11
N LYS A 33 -39.75 25.11 -34.64
CA LYS A 33 -39.06 23.94 -34.09
C LYS A 33 -38.15 23.28 -35.13
N ARG A 34 -38.62 23.09 -36.36
CA ARG A 34 -37.79 22.57 -37.45
C ARG A 34 -36.63 23.49 -37.76
N MET A 35 -36.87 24.79 -37.84
CA MET A 35 -35.84 25.80 -38.06
C MET A 35 -34.77 25.77 -36.95
N VAL A 36 -35.15 25.67 -35.68
CA VAL A 36 -34.19 25.57 -34.56
C VAL A 36 -33.39 24.27 -34.62
N ILE A 37 -34.03 23.13 -34.94
CA ILE A 37 -33.34 21.85 -35.10
C ILE A 37 -32.34 21.92 -36.25
N ASP A 38 -32.71 22.57 -37.35
CA ASP A 38 -31.84 22.72 -38.52
C ASP A 38 -30.68 23.67 -38.21
N ILE A 39 -30.90 24.79 -37.51
CA ILE A 39 -29.84 25.68 -37.01
C ILE A 39 -28.87 24.91 -36.11
N LEU A 40 -29.35 24.08 -35.18
CA LEU A 40 -28.48 23.26 -34.32
C LEU A 40 -27.67 22.21 -35.10
N LYS A 41 -28.20 21.72 -36.23
CA LYS A 41 -27.51 20.76 -37.10
C LYS A 41 -26.54 21.39 -38.08
N THR A 42 -26.70 22.68 -38.39
CA THR A 42 -25.78 23.41 -39.28
C THR A 42 -24.38 23.49 -38.67
N ASP A 43 -23.39 23.72 -39.52
CA ASP A 43 -22.00 23.84 -39.08
C ASP A 43 -21.80 25.01 -38.13
N ASP A 44 -22.58 26.08 -38.27
CA ASP A 44 -22.49 27.24 -37.38
C ASP A 44 -23.13 26.96 -36.02
N GLY A 45 -24.25 26.22 -35.95
CA GLY A 45 -24.80 25.72 -34.69
C GLY A 45 -23.83 24.78 -33.96
N LYS A 46 -23.19 23.86 -34.69
CA LYS A 46 -22.15 22.98 -34.13
C LYS A 46 -20.91 23.76 -33.67
N LYS A 47 -20.49 24.81 -34.39
CA LYS A 47 -19.37 25.67 -33.99
C LYS A 47 -19.71 26.46 -32.73
N ALA A 48 -20.89 27.05 -32.65
CA ALA A 48 -21.35 27.80 -31.48
C ALA A 48 -21.40 26.90 -30.23
N ILE A 49 -21.94 25.67 -30.35
CA ILE A 49 -21.91 24.70 -29.24
C ILE A 49 -20.47 24.34 -28.86
N LYS A 50 -19.58 24.09 -29.83
CA LYS A 50 -18.16 23.81 -29.56
C LYS A 50 -17.46 24.99 -28.89
N GLU A 51 -17.83 26.22 -29.18
CA GLU A 51 -17.27 27.42 -28.57
C GLU A 51 -17.74 27.58 -27.13
N VAL A 52 -19.03 27.33 -26.86
CA VAL A 52 -19.59 27.29 -25.51
C VAL A 52 -18.96 26.17 -24.68
N LEU A 53 -18.69 25.00 -25.27
CA LEU A 53 -17.97 23.89 -24.60
C LEU A 53 -16.48 24.16 -24.36
N LYS A 54 -15.89 25.18 -24.98
CA LYS A 54 -14.53 25.62 -24.64
C LYS A 54 -14.50 26.47 -23.37
N ASP A 55 -15.65 26.98 -22.94
CA ASP A 55 -15.77 27.60 -21.64
C ASP A 55 -15.46 26.57 -20.54
N LYS A 56 -14.49 26.89 -19.69
CA LYS A 56 -13.97 25.97 -18.67
C LYS A 56 -15.03 25.61 -17.63
N ASP A 57 -15.91 26.54 -17.29
CA ASP A 57 -16.91 26.34 -16.24
C ASP A 57 -18.05 25.44 -16.73
N LEU A 58 -18.50 25.63 -17.98
CA LEU A 58 -19.52 24.77 -18.60
C LEU A 58 -18.97 23.39 -18.94
N ASN A 59 -17.73 23.30 -19.43
CA ASN A 59 -17.09 22.02 -19.74
C ASN A 59 -16.90 21.16 -18.50
N LYS A 60 -16.48 21.76 -17.38
CA LYS A 60 -16.26 21.03 -16.12
C LYS A 60 -17.56 20.43 -15.58
N ASN A 61 -18.65 21.19 -15.56
CA ASN A 61 -19.93 20.71 -15.04
C ASN A 61 -20.54 19.65 -15.97
N LEU A 62 -20.46 19.84 -17.29
CA LEU A 62 -21.02 18.87 -18.24
C LEU A 62 -20.23 17.54 -18.29
N VAL A 63 -18.90 17.58 -18.15
CA VAL A 63 -18.05 16.39 -18.27
C VAL A 63 -17.89 15.65 -16.93
N MET A 64 -17.96 16.32 -15.78
CA MET A 64 -17.76 15.64 -14.49
C MET A 64 -19.04 15.06 -13.88
N GLU A 65 -20.22 15.59 -14.23
CA GLU A 65 -21.49 15.17 -13.60
C GLU A 65 -22.14 13.94 -14.25
N GLN A 66 -21.52 13.34 -15.27
CA GLN A 66 -22.07 12.17 -15.95
C GLN A 66 -21.70 10.87 -15.21
N PRO A 67 -22.68 10.11 -14.68
CA PRO A 67 -22.43 8.80 -14.06
C PRO A 67 -21.68 7.82 -14.98
N GLU A 68 -21.85 7.97 -16.29
CA GLU A 68 -21.16 7.20 -17.33
C GLU A 68 -19.65 7.41 -17.30
N ILE A 69 -19.17 8.62 -16.96
CA ILE A 69 -17.75 8.94 -16.89
C ILE A 69 -17.11 8.33 -15.65
N THR A 70 -17.78 8.42 -14.48
CA THR A 70 -17.33 7.71 -13.27
C THR A 70 -17.23 6.21 -13.52
N LYS A 71 -18.26 5.61 -14.12
CA LYS A 71 -18.29 4.19 -14.45
C LYS A 71 -17.18 3.82 -15.45
N THR A 72 -16.93 4.65 -16.45
CA THR A 72 -15.87 4.42 -17.44
C THR A 72 -14.48 4.51 -16.80
N ILE A 73 -14.26 5.46 -15.89
CA ILE A 73 -13.01 5.59 -15.14
C ILE A 73 -12.80 4.35 -14.26
N GLU A 74 -13.82 3.96 -13.49
CA GLU A 74 -13.77 2.77 -12.64
C GLU A 74 -13.46 1.50 -13.47
N GLN A 75 -14.19 1.29 -14.56
CA GLN A 75 -13.96 0.17 -15.47
C GLN A 75 -12.57 0.22 -16.10
N THR A 76 -12.07 1.40 -16.47
CA THR A 76 -10.74 1.54 -17.07
C THR A 76 -9.66 1.23 -16.04
N LEU A 77 -9.79 1.73 -14.81
CA LEU A 77 -8.81 1.52 -13.74
C LEU A 77 -8.80 0.06 -13.24
N THR A 78 -9.96 -0.59 -13.19
CA THR A 78 -10.08 -1.99 -12.75
C THR A 78 -9.88 -3.00 -13.88
N SER A 79 -9.84 -2.56 -15.14
CA SER A 79 -9.56 -3.43 -16.28
C SER A 79 -8.08 -3.86 -16.35
N GLU A 80 -7.83 -4.93 -17.10
CA GLU A 80 -6.48 -5.36 -17.50
C GLU A 80 -5.68 -4.26 -18.20
N LYS A 81 -6.35 -3.33 -18.88
CA LYS A 81 -5.69 -2.17 -19.50
C LYS A 81 -5.17 -1.19 -18.45
N GLY A 82 -5.94 -0.96 -17.38
CA GLY A 82 -5.53 -0.18 -16.22
C GLY A 82 -4.35 -0.83 -15.49
N LYS A 83 -4.41 -2.14 -15.25
CA LYS A 83 -3.29 -2.89 -14.66
C LYS A 83 -2.00 -2.74 -15.48
N LYS A 84 -2.08 -2.97 -16.80
CA LYS A 84 -0.93 -2.79 -17.71
C LYS A 84 -0.42 -1.35 -17.76
N PHE A 85 -1.31 -0.36 -17.62
CA PHE A 85 -0.93 1.04 -17.50
C PHE A 85 -0.07 1.24 -16.25
N TRP A 86 -0.54 0.82 -15.09
CA TRP A 86 0.22 0.92 -13.84
C TRP A 86 1.55 0.18 -13.90
N GLU A 87 1.58 -1.06 -14.39
CA GLU A 87 2.82 -1.83 -14.56
C GLU A 87 3.85 -1.07 -15.41
N LYS A 88 3.43 -0.46 -16.52
CA LYS A 88 4.33 0.36 -17.35
C LYS A 88 4.71 1.68 -16.70
N SER A 89 3.78 2.34 -16.02
CA SER A 89 4.07 3.60 -15.33
C SER A 89 5.08 3.40 -14.20
N PHE A 90 5.00 2.30 -13.45
CA PHE A 90 5.99 1.98 -12.40
C PHE A 90 7.37 1.61 -12.95
N GLN A 91 7.51 1.31 -14.24
CA GLN A 91 8.81 1.14 -14.89
C GLN A 91 9.51 2.47 -15.18
N ASP A 92 8.77 3.60 -15.19
CA ASP A 92 9.36 4.93 -15.33
C ASP A 92 9.93 5.42 -13.98
N PRO A 93 11.25 5.68 -13.88
CA PRO A 93 11.88 6.17 -12.66
C PRO A 93 11.28 7.49 -12.15
N ASN A 94 10.87 8.40 -13.04
CA ASN A 94 10.32 9.69 -12.64
C ASN A 94 8.94 9.54 -11.98
N PHE A 95 8.12 8.67 -12.57
CA PHE A 95 6.81 8.33 -12.03
C PHE A 95 6.95 7.61 -10.69
N SER A 96 7.79 6.57 -10.63
CA SER A 96 8.03 5.81 -9.40
C SER A 96 8.61 6.65 -8.28
N ASN A 97 9.54 7.59 -8.57
CA ASN A 97 10.05 8.52 -7.58
C ASN A 97 8.97 9.47 -7.07
N SER A 98 8.16 10.03 -7.97
CA SER A 98 7.06 10.94 -7.59
C SER A 98 6.01 10.23 -6.74
N PHE A 99 5.64 9.00 -7.14
CA PHE A 99 4.72 8.15 -6.38
C PHE A 99 5.30 7.80 -5.02
N ALA A 100 6.54 7.31 -4.96
CA ALA A 100 7.23 6.96 -3.72
C ALA A 100 7.30 8.15 -2.75
N ASN A 101 7.61 9.35 -3.25
CA ASN A 101 7.62 10.56 -2.43
C ASN A 101 6.23 10.93 -1.93
N GLY A 102 5.18 10.78 -2.75
CA GLY A 102 3.80 11.04 -2.35
C GLY A 102 3.29 10.08 -1.27
N VAL A 103 3.68 8.80 -1.34
CA VAL A 103 3.25 7.79 -0.35
C VAL A 103 4.22 7.65 0.81
N LYS A 104 5.39 8.29 0.79
CA LYS A 104 6.48 8.09 1.77
C LYS A 104 6.00 8.20 3.21
N THR A 105 5.28 9.27 3.54
CA THR A 105 4.83 9.55 4.91
C THR A 105 3.86 8.49 5.42
N GLU A 106 2.87 8.11 4.61
CA GLU A 106 1.89 7.09 4.99
C GLU A 106 2.52 5.69 5.02
N ASN A 107 3.43 5.39 4.10
CA ASN A 107 4.19 4.15 4.09
C ASN A 107 5.10 4.04 5.34
N GLU A 108 5.74 5.13 5.76
CA GLU A 108 6.53 5.16 6.98
C GLU A 108 5.67 4.92 8.23
N LYS A 109 4.48 5.55 8.30
CA LYS A 109 3.52 5.31 9.39
C LYS A 109 3.05 3.86 9.42
N LEU A 110 2.76 3.28 8.24
CA LEU A 110 2.37 1.89 8.10
C LEU A 110 3.49 0.97 8.61
N LEU A 111 4.73 1.15 8.13
CA LEU A 111 5.88 0.35 8.57
C LEU A 111 6.13 0.47 10.08
N LYS A 112 6.03 1.68 10.65
CA LYS A 112 6.15 1.89 12.11
C LYS A 112 5.05 1.19 12.91
N SER A 113 3.86 1.10 12.34
CA SER A 113 2.73 0.41 12.96
C SER A 113 2.89 -1.10 12.85
N LEU A 114 3.31 -1.60 11.68
CA LEU A 114 3.62 -3.01 11.45
C LEU A 114 4.76 -3.50 12.34
N MET A 115 5.78 -2.69 12.63
CA MET A 115 6.83 -3.07 13.59
C MET A 115 6.30 -3.37 15.00
N LYS A 116 5.10 -2.90 15.35
CA LYS A 116 4.43 -3.20 16.63
C LYS A 116 3.49 -4.40 16.54
N ASP A 117 3.24 -4.89 15.33
CA ASP A 117 2.37 -6.01 15.07
C ASP A 117 3.10 -7.35 15.31
N PRO A 118 2.50 -8.32 16.04
CA PRO A 118 3.15 -9.60 16.34
C PRO A 118 3.50 -10.44 15.11
N GLU A 119 2.67 -10.42 14.06
CA GLU A 119 2.91 -11.22 12.85
C GLU A 119 4.10 -10.64 12.08
N TYR A 120 4.13 -9.32 11.93
CA TYR A 120 5.25 -8.65 11.28
C TYR A 120 6.56 -8.77 12.08
N GLN A 121 6.49 -8.73 13.40
CA GLN A 121 7.65 -9.02 14.26
C GLN A 121 8.16 -10.45 14.07
N THR A 122 7.26 -11.43 13.92
CA THR A 122 7.65 -12.82 13.66
C THR A 122 8.37 -12.95 12.33
N MET A 123 7.83 -12.34 11.27
CA MET A 123 8.51 -12.29 9.96
C MET A 123 9.88 -11.61 10.07
N MET A 124 10.00 -10.53 10.84
CA MET A 124 11.26 -9.85 11.06
C MET A 124 12.27 -10.73 11.83
N LEU A 125 11.81 -11.46 12.85
CA LEU A 125 12.65 -12.39 13.60
C LEU A 125 13.18 -13.52 12.71
N ASP A 126 12.40 -13.98 11.75
CA ASP A 126 12.85 -15.00 10.81
C ASP A 126 13.91 -14.44 9.84
N ILE A 127 13.81 -13.18 9.43
CA ILE A 127 14.87 -12.48 8.70
C ILE A 127 16.15 -12.39 9.55
N LEU A 128 16.04 -12.10 10.84
CA LEU A 128 17.19 -12.03 11.76
C LEU A 128 17.83 -13.40 12.04
N LYS A 129 17.13 -14.51 11.77
CA LYS A 129 17.71 -15.86 11.87
C LYS A 129 18.46 -16.28 10.60
N ASP A 130 18.53 -15.41 9.58
CA ASP A 130 19.26 -15.73 8.37
C ASP A 130 20.75 -16.00 8.67
N PRO A 131 21.37 -17.04 8.07
CA PRO A 131 22.77 -17.38 8.32
C PRO A 131 23.75 -16.23 8.06
N SER A 132 23.43 -15.32 7.13
CA SER A 132 24.25 -14.14 6.87
C SER A 132 24.25 -13.19 8.06
N TYR A 133 23.09 -12.97 8.67
CA TYR A 133 22.98 -12.13 9.85
C TYR A 133 23.63 -12.79 11.07
N GLU A 134 23.48 -14.12 11.21
CA GLU A 134 24.18 -14.88 12.26
C GLU A 134 25.70 -14.69 12.18
N GLN A 135 26.29 -14.71 10.97
CA GLN A 135 27.73 -14.45 10.80
C GLN A 135 28.15 -13.04 11.25
N GLU A 136 27.32 -12.02 10.97
CA GLU A 136 27.57 -10.66 11.46
C GLU A 136 27.50 -10.58 12.98
N VAL A 137 26.48 -11.20 13.59
CA VAL A 137 26.35 -11.30 15.04
C VAL A 137 27.56 -12.03 15.64
N MET A 138 28.02 -13.13 15.04
CA MET A 138 29.20 -13.87 15.49
C MET A 138 30.49 -13.04 15.39
N LYS A 139 30.60 -12.16 14.39
CA LYS A 139 31.71 -11.21 14.28
C LYS A 139 31.65 -10.17 15.40
N LEU A 140 30.47 -9.68 15.74
CA LEU A 140 30.25 -8.75 16.85
C LEU A 140 30.58 -9.38 18.21
N LEU A 141 30.17 -10.63 18.45
CA LEU A 141 30.52 -11.37 19.68
C LEU A 141 32.03 -11.63 19.79
N LYS A 142 32.74 -11.73 18.65
CA LYS A 142 34.20 -11.87 18.64
C LYS A 142 34.94 -10.52 18.70
N SER A 143 34.23 -9.40 18.70
CA SER A 143 34.83 -8.06 18.76
C SER A 143 35.59 -7.83 20.07
N LYS A 144 36.54 -6.89 20.04
CA LYS A 144 37.35 -6.53 21.21
C LYS A 144 36.48 -6.04 22.37
N ASP A 145 35.44 -5.25 22.07
CA ASP A 145 34.57 -4.66 23.08
C ASP A 145 33.73 -5.74 23.79
N PHE A 146 33.17 -6.68 23.02
CA PHE A 146 32.44 -7.80 23.63
C PHE A 146 33.38 -8.72 24.42
N ARG A 147 34.61 -8.94 23.97
CA ARG A 147 35.61 -9.71 24.73
C ARG A 147 35.95 -9.06 26.08
N GLN A 148 36.04 -7.73 26.14
CA GLN A 148 36.27 -7.03 27.41
C GLN A 148 35.09 -7.22 28.37
N HIS A 149 33.87 -7.12 27.86
CA HIS A 149 32.67 -7.42 28.65
C HIS A 149 32.64 -8.87 29.14
N LEU A 150 32.96 -9.82 28.25
CA LEU A 150 33.05 -11.24 28.58
C LEU A 150 34.13 -11.52 29.64
N GLN A 151 35.29 -10.87 29.53
CA GLN A 151 36.35 -10.99 30.53
C GLN A 151 35.90 -10.49 31.90
N LYS A 152 35.18 -9.36 31.95
CA LYS A 152 34.62 -8.84 33.20
C LYS A 152 33.62 -9.82 33.82
N ILE A 153 32.68 -10.35 33.04
CA ILE A 153 31.72 -11.36 33.51
C ILE A 153 32.44 -12.62 34.01
N MET A 154 33.49 -13.07 33.30
CA MET A 154 34.28 -14.22 33.75
C MET A 154 34.96 -13.95 35.08
N LEU A 155 35.59 -12.79 35.27
CA LEU A 155 36.21 -12.41 36.54
C LEU A 155 35.18 -12.37 37.68
N GLU A 156 34.03 -11.75 37.48
CA GLU A 156 32.93 -11.72 38.45
C GLU A 156 32.42 -13.15 38.77
N THR A 157 32.33 -14.02 37.75
CA THR A 157 31.94 -15.43 37.93
C THR A 157 32.98 -16.20 38.74
N PHE A 158 34.27 -16.02 38.49
CA PHE A 158 35.34 -16.63 39.29
C PHE A 158 35.37 -16.08 40.72
N GLU A 159 34.98 -14.83 40.92
CA GLU A 159 34.90 -14.23 42.24
C GLU A 159 33.70 -14.71 43.06
N SER A 160 32.69 -15.30 42.40
CA SER A 160 31.51 -15.85 43.05
C SER A 160 31.86 -16.93 44.07
N PRO A 161 31.32 -16.87 45.30
CA PRO A 161 31.57 -17.88 46.34
C PRO A 161 31.24 -19.31 45.89
N LEU A 162 30.22 -19.49 45.05
CA LEU A 162 29.85 -20.80 44.51
C LEU A 162 30.94 -21.34 43.58
N TYR A 163 31.52 -20.48 42.74
CA TYR A 163 32.54 -20.89 41.80
C TYR A 163 33.87 -21.13 42.50
N LYS A 164 34.26 -20.26 43.45
CA LYS A 164 35.42 -20.47 44.33
C LYS A 164 35.35 -21.81 45.06
N LYS A 165 34.18 -22.13 45.63
CA LYS A 165 33.96 -23.42 46.29
C LYS A 165 34.09 -24.58 45.33
N LYS A 166 33.48 -24.50 44.14
CA LYS A 166 33.56 -25.56 43.12
C LYS A 166 34.99 -25.78 42.63
N VAL A 167 35.77 -24.71 42.43
CA VAL A 167 37.19 -24.79 42.08
C VAL A 167 38.00 -25.40 43.23
N ALA A 168 37.76 -24.99 44.47
CA ALA A 168 38.42 -25.56 45.64
C ALA A 168 38.11 -27.07 45.80
N ASP A 169 36.84 -27.46 45.65
CA ASP A 169 36.40 -28.86 45.74
C ASP A 169 37.05 -29.71 44.62
N LEU A 170 37.18 -29.17 43.40
CA LEU A 170 37.89 -29.83 42.30
C LEU A 170 39.39 -30.00 42.59
N LEU A 171 40.05 -28.96 43.11
CA LEU A 171 41.47 -29.03 43.48
C LEU A 171 41.73 -30.05 44.59
N VAL A 172 40.84 -30.11 45.59
CA VAL A 172 40.92 -31.13 46.66
C VAL A 172 40.70 -32.53 46.10
N LYS A 173 39.77 -32.69 45.15
CA LYS A 173 39.52 -33.97 44.49
C LYS A 173 40.71 -34.44 43.65
N GLU A 174 41.28 -33.58 42.80
CA GLU A 174 42.48 -33.91 42.02
C GLU A 174 43.70 -34.17 42.92
N ALA A 175 43.88 -33.41 44.00
CA ALA A 175 44.96 -33.68 44.95
C ALA A 175 44.79 -35.05 45.62
N ASN A 176 43.57 -35.42 46.02
CA ASN A 176 43.28 -36.74 46.56
C ASN A 176 43.45 -37.85 45.51
N ASP A 177 43.04 -37.63 44.27
CA ASP A 177 43.22 -38.59 43.16
C ASP A 177 44.71 -38.77 42.80
N GLN A 178 45.53 -37.72 42.88
CA GLN A 178 46.99 -37.81 42.69
C GLN A 178 47.72 -38.46 43.87
N LEU A 179 47.24 -38.26 45.09
CA LEU A 179 47.76 -38.93 46.29
C LEU A 179 47.37 -40.43 46.32
N ASN A 180 46.16 -40.76 45.89
CA ASN A 180 45.68 -42.13 45.79
C ASN A 180 46.20 -42.87 44.54
N GLY A 181 46.45 -42.16 43.44
CA GLY A 181 47.01 -42.70 42.20
C GLY A 181 48.52 -42.98 42.25
N LYS A 182 49.23 -42.54 43.30
CA LYS A 182 50.64 -42.89 43.54
C LYS A 182 50.86 -44.19 44.32
N ASN A 183 49.79 -44.89 44.73
CA ASN A 183 49.90 -46.18 45.44
C ASN A 183 49.78 -47.42 44.53
N ASP A 184 49.56 -47.27 43.22
CA ASP A 184 49.39 -48.40 42.29
C ASP A 184 50.57 -48.64 41.31
N GLN A 185 51.78 -48.16 41.63
CA GLN A 185 52.99 -48.46 40.83
C GLN A 185 54.17 -49.04 41.61
N GLN A 186 53.93 -49.59 42.81
CA GLN A 186 54.97 -50.34 43.52
C GLN A 186 54.47 -51.71 44.00
N ASN A 187 53.92 -52.52 43.09
CA ASN A 187 53.83 -53.97 43.34
C ASN A 187 53.71 -54.79 42.05
N GLN A 188 54.77 -54.83 41.23
CA GLN A 188 54.95 -55.93 40.27
C GLN A 188 56.41 -56.03 39.80
N THR A 189 57.27 -56.51 40.69
CA THR A 189 58.44 -57.28 40.26
C THR A 189 58.58 -58.50 41.15
N THR A 190 58.74 -59.65 40.49
CA THR A 190 59.17 -60.96 41.00
C THR A 190 58.07 -61.94 41.42
N SER A 191 57.58 -62.76 40.48
CA SER A 191 57.89 -64.20 40.48
C SER A 191 57.36 -64.90 39.23
N GLY A 192 58.18 -65.76 38.62
CA GLY A 192 57.72 -66.84 37.75
C GLY A 192 58.03 -66.69 36.26
N GLY A 193 59.29 -66.86 35.87
CA GLY A 193 59.61 -67.24 34.50
C GLY A 193 59.29 -68.72 34.27
N GLN A 194 58.71 -69.07 33.12
CA GLN A 194 59.14 -70.25 32.38
C GLN A 194 58.70 -70.17 30.91
N LYS A 195 59.70 -70.37 30.03
CA LYS A 195 59.65 -70.61 28.59
C LYS A 195 58.41 -71.38 28.11
N PHE A 196 57.90 -71.06 26.92
CA PHE A 196 58.07 -71.91 25.72
C PHE A 196 57.53 -71.21 24.45
N SER A 197 58.40 -71.08 23.43
CA SER A 197 58.00 -70.98 22.01
C SER A 197 58.15 -72.38 21.39
N PRO A 198 57.37 -72.69 20.36
CA PRO A 198 57.92 -72.60 19.00
C PRO A 198 57.42 -71.39 18.22
#